data_AF-A0A2K6M1D4-F1
#
_entry.id   AF-A0A2K6M1D4-F1
#
_cell.length_a   1.000
_cell.length_b   1.000
_cell.length_c   1.000
_cell.angle_alpha   90.00
_cell.angle_beta   90.00
_cell.angle_gamma   90.00
#
_symmetry.space_group_name_H-M   'P 1'
#
loop_
_entity.id
_entity.type
_entity.pdbx_description
1 polymer ?
#
loop_
_entity_poly.entity_id
_entity_poly.type
_entity_poly.pdbx_seq_one_letter_code
_entity_poly.pdbx_strand_id
1 'polypeptide(L)'
;MSGSTPFKMRLVHLDLKGAPPKVSYLSEIFPLFRALGANGLLIEYEDMFPYEGSLRLLRAKYAYSPSEIKEILHLAGLNELEVIPLVQTFGHMEFVLKHAAFAHLREVGPFPCTLNPHEAESLALVGAMIDQVLELHPGARWLHVGCDEVYYLGEGEASRRWLQQEQNSTGKLCLSHMRAVASRVQARRPSVTPLVWDDMLRDLPEDQLAASGVPQLVEPVLWDYTADLDVHSKVLLMQKYWRCGFPQLWAASAFKGATGPSQAVPPIKHHLRNHLQWLQVAGSRPTDSLQGIILTGWQRYDHFSVLCELLPAGVPSLAACLQLLLRGGFDGDAKAKVENLLGISNLEMMDPGFLQGGGRLLPWQQHPCPCHTSQPPSAQLCGRAAGGCGWEAGAGEGQPLPPPAEAHPPGHGSAHPAHSTQPPGAVEHPRAGAGGRPTAGFLPGCRGRVAGGERAPQPAAAARSTPWQGRCSGPLRGQLMPGGSCCGLGPGQQGPTALGNPWGRD
;
A
#
# COMPACT_ATOMS: atom_id res chain seq x y z
N MET A 1 -31.62 9.65 -10.89
CA MET A 1 -30.50 10.59 -11.12
C MET A 1 -29.21 9.86 -10.79
N SER A 2 -28.14 9.99 -11.59
CA SER A 2 -26.85 9.40 -11.20
C SER A 2 -26.26 10.24 -10.07
N GLY A 3 -26.11 9.65 -8.89
CA GLY A 3 -25.39 10.30 -7.79
C GLY A 3 -23.91 10.45 -8.17
N SER A 4 -23.29 11.57 -7.82
CA SER A 4 -21.84 11.71 -7.91
C SER A 4 -21.19 10.68 -6.99
N THR A 5 -20.26 9.88 -7.53
CA THR A 5 -19.52 8.91 -6.70
C THR A 5 -18.75 9.66 -5.60
N PRO A 6 -18.62 9.09 -4.39
CA PRO A 6 -17.99 9.79 -3.26
C PRO A 6 -16.46 9.90 -3.37
N PHE A 7 -15.87 9.32 -4.42
CA PHE A 7 -14.42 9.26 -4.64
C PHE A 7 -14.04 10.00 -5.92
N LYS A 8 -13.27 11.09 -5.83
CA LYS A 8 -12.80 11.85 -7.01
C LYS A 8 -11.89 10.98 -7.87
N MET A 9 -10.91 10.33 -7.25
CA MET A 9 -10.03 9.35 -7.88
C MET A 9 -10.50 7.91 -7.60
N ARG A 10 -10.48 7.06 -8.63
CA ARG A 10 -10.69 5.61 -8.57
C ARG A 10 -9.52 4.98 -9.32
N LEU A 11 -8.53 4.54 -8.55
CA LEU A 11 -7.24 4.10 -9.06
C LEU A 11 -7.21 2.57 -9.14
N VAL A 12 -6.76 2.01 -10.26
CA VAL A 12 -6.44 0.57 -10.34
C VAL A 12 -5.01 0.36 -9.90
N HIS A 13 -4.77 -0.50 -8.91
CA HIS A 13 -3.41 -0.91 -8.56
C HIS A 13 -2.89 -1.93 -9.56
N LEU A 14 -1.71 -1.64 -10.10
CA LEU A 14 -0.89 -2.57 -10.87
C LEU A 14 0.33 -2.91 -10.02
N ASP A 15 0.20 -4.00 -9.26
CA ASP A 15 1.34 -4.68 -8.69
C ASP A 15 2.05 -5.46 -9.81
N LEU A 16 3.26 -5.03 -10.17
CA LEU A 16 4.05 -5.57 -11.27
C LEU A 16 4.99 -6.72 -10.84
N LYS A 17 5.00 -7.04 -9.54
CA LYS A 17 5.90 -8.02 -8.91
C LYS A 17 5.85 -9.40 -9.56
N GLY A 18 7.00 -9.86 -10.05
CA GLY A 18 7.21 -11.22 -10.58
C GLY A 18 6.52 -11.54 -11.91
N ALA A 19 5.33 -11.00 -12.19
CA ALA A 19 4.54 -11.23 -13.40
C ALA A 19 4.05 -9.92 -14.06
N PRO A 20 4.96 -9.00 -14.46
CA PRO A 20 4.59 -7.75 -15.10
C PRO A 20 3.84 -7.97 -16.42
N PRO A 21 2.70 -7.27 -16.67
CA PRO A 21 2.02 -7.33 -17.97
C PRO A 21 2.86 -6.71 -19.09
N LYS A 22 2.79 -7.27 -20.30
CA LYS A 22 3.46 -6.67 -21.48
C LYS A 22 2.83 -5.33 -21.82
N VAL A 23 3.62 -4.39 -22.34
CA VAL A 23 3.13 -3.06 -22.77
C VAL A 23 2.00 -3.16 -23.81
N SER A 24 2.02 -4.17 -24.69
CA SER A 24 0.90 -4.44 -25.61
C SER A 24 -0.41 -4.76 -24.87
N TYR A 25 -0.36 -5.59 -23.84
CA TYR A 25 -1.55 -5.90 -23.04
C TYR A 25 -2.01 -4.69 -22.21
N LEU A 26 -1.09 -3.80 -21.81
CA LEU A 26 -1.42 -2.54 -21.16
C LEU A 26 -2.13 -1.57 -22.13
N SER A 27 -1.75 -1.53 -23.42
CA SER A 27 -2.46 -0.74 -24.44
C SER A 27 -3.86 -1.28 -24.74
N GLU A 28 -4.08 -2.58 -24.61
CA GLU A 28 -5.40 -3.23 -24.73
C GLU A 28 -6.29 -2.96 -23.50
N ILE A 29 -5.73 -2.98 -22.27
CA ILE A 29 -6.52 -2.97 -21.02
C ILE A 29 -6.81 -1.57 -20.45
N PHE A 30 -5.97 -0.56 -20.73
CA PHE A 30 -6.22 0.82 -20.24
C PHE A 30 -7.52 1.44 -20.79
N PRO A 31 -7.91 1.25 -22.07
CA PRO A 31 -9.22 1.64 -22.56
C PRO A 31 -10.38 0.98 -21.79
N LEU A 32 -10.23 -0.30 -21.44
CA LEU A 32 -11.21 -1.04 -20.64
C LEU A 32 -11.31 -0.47 -19.21
N PHE A 33 -10.19 -0.19 -18.55
CA PHE A 33 -10.19 0.47 -17.23
C PHE A 33 -10.91 1.82 -17.28
N ARG A 34 -10.66 2.63 -18.31
CA ARG A 34 -11.32 3.93 -18.50
C ARG A 34 -12.83 3.77 -18.74
N ALA A 35 -13.25 2.85 -19.60
CA ALA A 35 -14.66 2.53 -19.87
C ALA A 35 -15.42 1.99 -18.63
N LEU A 36 -14.69 1.28 -17.76
CA LEU A 36 -15.18 0.84 -16.45
C LEU A 36 -15.24 1.97 -15.41
N GLY A 37 -14.64 3.14 -15.67
CA GLY A 37 -14.76 4.34 -14.85
C GLY A 37 -13.57 4.64 -13.93
N ALA A 38 -12.44 3.95 -14.12
CA ALA A 38 -11.17 4.40 -13.54
C ALA A 38 -10.78 5.78 -14.11
N ASN A 39 -9.96 6.51 -13.36
CA ASN A 39 -9.31 7.75 -13.80
C ASN A 39 -7.86 7.85 -13.31
N GLY A 40 -7.25 6.71 -12.96
CA GLY A 40 -5.84 6.64 -12.68
C GLY A 40 -5.35 5.24 -12.31
N LEU A 41 -4.05 5.16 -12.09
CA LEU A 41 -3.31 3.95 -11.76
C LEU A 41 -2.42 4.22 -10.54
N LEU A 42 -2.35 3.25 -9.63
CA LEU A 42 -1.23 3.12 -8.71
C LEU A 42 -0.32 2.04 -9.32
N ILE A 43 0.97 2.31 -9.51
CA ILE A 43 1.89 1.36 -10.17
C ILE A 43 3.07 1.04 -9.26
N GLU A 44 3.10 -0.18 -8.72
CA GLU A 44 4.18 -0.69 -7.87
C GLU A 44 5.14 -1.54 -8.69
N TYR A 45 6.42 -1.15 -8.73
CA TYR A 45 7.39 -1.74 -9.65
C TYR A 45 8.30 -2.83 -9.06
N GLU A 46 8.68 -2.73 -7.77
CA GLU A 46 9.84 -3.45 -7.18
C GLU A 46 11.02 -3.62 -8.17
N ASP A 47 11.40 -4.86 -8.48
CA ASP A 47 12.53 -5.23 -9.35
C ASP A 47 12.21 -5.15 -10.85
N MET A 48 10.98 -4.75 -11.23
CA MET A 48 10.59 -4.53 -12.62
C MET A 48 10.86 -3.10 -13.13
N PHE A 49 11.30 -2.19 -12.25
CA PHE A 49 11.74 -0.85 -12.67
C PHE A 49 13.13 -0.88 -13.33
N PRO A 50 13.40 -0.10 -14.40
CA PRO A 50 14.74 0.07 -14.98
C PRO A 50 15.70 0.88 -14.11
N TYR A 51 16.04 0.38 -12.91
CA TYR A 51 17.12 0.95 -12.11
C TYR A 51 18.47 0.91 -12.85
N GLU A 52 19.24 1.99 -12.72
CA GLU A 52 20.55 2.14 -13.36
C GLU A 52 21.64 2.58 -12.36
N GLY A 53 22.90 2.53 -12.80
CA GLY A 53 24.06 2.84 -11.95
C GLY A 53 24.24 1.79 -10.85
N SER A 54 24.48 2.24 -9.61
CA SER A 54 24.61 1.36 -8.43
C SER A 54 23.36 0.53 -8.15
N LEU A 55 22.18 1.02 -8.53
CA LEU A 55 20.90 0.34 -8.33
C LEU A 55 20.59 -0.70 -9.41
N ARG A 56 21.40 -0.80 -10.48
CA ARG A 56 21.16 -1.74 -11.59
C ARG A 56 21.08 -3.20 -11.15
N LEU A 57 21.73 -3.56 -10.03
CA LEU A 57 21.69 -4.92 -9.47
C LEU A 57 20.30 -5.34 -8.97
N LEU A 58 19.40 -4.38 -8.70
CA LEU A 58 18.03 -4.61 -8.24
C LEU A 58 17.10 -5.16 -9.32
N ARG A 59 17.49 -5.14 -10.60
CA ARG A 59 16.60 -5.48 -11.71
C ARG A 59 16.39 -6.98 -11.88
N ALA A 60 15.11 -7.35 -12.00
CA ALA A 60 14.71 -8.62 -12.57
C ALA A 60 15.17 -8.74 -14.03
N LYS A 61 15.39 -9.98 -14.48
CA LYS A 61 15.84 -10.30 -15.85
C LYS A 61 14.94 -9.72 -16.95
N TYR A 62 13.65 -9.54 -16.65
CA TYR A 62 12.62 -9.05 -17.57
C TYR A 62 11.95 -7.75 -17.07
N ALA A 63 12.69 -6.94 -16.28
CA ALA A 63 12.29 -5.58 -15.94
C ALA A 63 12.08 -4.73 -17.20
N TYR A 64 11.13 -3.80 -17.15
CA TYR A 64 10.85 -2.88 -18.26
C TYR A 64 12.08 -2.03 -18.62
N SER A 65 12.18 -1.59 -19.86
CA SER A 65 13.12 -0.55 -20.29
C SER A 65 12.61 0.88 -19.99
N PRO A 66 13.47 1.91 -19.92
CA PRO A 66 13.04 3.31 -19.79
C PRO A 66 12.13 3.78 -20.94
N SER A 67 12.21 3.15 -22.11
CA SER A 67 11.29 3.34 -23.24
C SER A 67 9.90 2.76 -22.97
N GLU A 68 9.82 1.57 -22.39
CA GLU A 68 8.54 0.94 -22.04
C GLU A 68 7.84 1.66 -20.88
N ILE A 69 8.57 2.18 -19.89
CA ILE A 69 7.98 3.04 -18.86
C ILE A 69 7.34 4.30 -19.49
N LYS A 70 8.03 4.95 -20.43
CA LYS A 70 7.48 6.12 -21.14
C LYS A 70 6.25 5.77 -21.98
N GLU A 71 6.24 4.60 -22.63
CA GLU A 71 5.08 4.13 -23.38
C GLU A 71 3.89 3.79 -22.46
N ILE A 72 4.12 3.17 -21.31
CA ILE A 72 3.06 2.93 -20.29
C ILE A 72 2.45 4.26 -19.83
N LEU A 73 3.27 5.29 -19.57
CA LEU A 73 2.77 6.62 -19.21
C LEU A 73 2.05 7.32 -20.37
N HIS A 74 2.49 7.12 -21.61
CA HIS A 74 1.80 7.64 -22.79
C HIS A 74 0.41 7.00 -22.96
N LEU A 75 0.34 5.67 -22.89
CA LEU A 75 -0.90 4.88 -22.96
C LEU A 75 -1.87 5.23 -21.81
N ALA A 76 -1.37 5.45 -20.60
CA ALA A 76 -2.19 5.91 -19.48
C ALA A 76 -2.76 7.32 -19.74
N GLY A 77 -1.93 8.24 -20.23
CA GLY A 77 -2.36 9.60 -20.61
C GLY A 77 -3.40 9.62 -21.73
N LEU A 78 -3.24 8.79 -22.77
CA LEU A 78 -4.22 8.62 -23.86
C LEU A 78 -5.59 8.12 -23.36
N ASN A 79 -5.63 7.44 -22.21
CA ASN A 79 -6.85 6.89 -21.61
C ASN A 79 -7.32 7.70 -20.39
N GLU A 80 -6.82 8.92 -20.19
CA GLU A 80 -7.18 9.81 -19.07
C GLU A 80 -6.97 9.15 -17.68
N LEU A 81 -5.93 8.32 -17.56
CA LEU A 81 -5.53 7.66 -16.32
C LEU A 81 -4.33 8.39 -15.70
N GLU A 82 -4.55 9.12 -14.62
CA GLU A 82 -3.48 9.76 -13.83
C GLU A 82 -2.64 8.70 -13.09
N VAL A 83 -1.30 8.72 -13.27
CA VAL A 83 -0.40 7.69 -12.73
C VAL A 83 0.28 8.17 -11.44
N ILE A 84 0.15 7.35 -10.38
CA ILE A 84 0.89 7.45 -9.13
C ILE A 84 1.89 6.28 -9.08
N PRO A 85 3.21 6.51 -9.15
CA PRO A 85 4.18 5.45 -8.87
C PRO A 85 4.18 5.09 -7.38
N LEU A 86 4.40 3.81 -7.07
CA LEU A 86 4.70 3.31 -5.72
C LEU A 86 6.15 2.82 -5.67
N VAL A 87 6.88 3.25 -4.64
CA VAL A 87 8.21 2.77 -4.28
C VAL A 87 8.15 2.30 -2.84
N GLN A 88 8.59 1.07 -2.56
CA GLN A 88 8.73 0.60 -1.18
C GLN A 88 9.98 1.18 -0.54
N THR A 89 9.86 1.60 0.73
CA THR A 89 10.91 2.40 1.40
C THR A 89 11.21 2.02 2.85
N PHE A 90 10.55 0.99 3.41
CA PHE A 90 10.76 0.63 4.82
C PHE A 90 10.47 -0.86 5.11
N GLY A 91 9.20 -1.26 4.98
CA GLY A 91 8.78 -2.66 4.81
C GLY A 91 8.82 -3.07 3.34
N HIS A 92 8.53 -4.35 3.05
CA HIS A 92 8.59 -4.97 1.73
C HIS A 92 9.88 -4.67 0.93
N MET A 93 11.01 -4.57 1.64
CA MET A 93 12.33 -4.23 1.08
C MET A 93 13.12 -5.45 0.59
N GLU A 94 12.53 -6.64 0.52
CA GLU A 94 13.23 -7.88 0.16
C GLU A 94 13.84 -7.81 -1.23
N PHE A 95 13.16 -7.16 -2.18
CA PHE A 95 13.67 -6.98 -3.54
C PHE A 95 15.04 -6.26 -3.58
N VAL A 96 15.33 -5.45 -2.55
CA VAL A 96 16.60 -4.75 -2.32
C VAL A 96 17.51 -5.56 -1.43
N LEU A 97 17.06 -5.86 -0.21
CA LEU A 97 17.91 -6.37 0.86
C LEU A 97 18.21 -7.86 0.71
N LYS A 98 17.59 -8.59 -0.24
CA LYS A 98 18.04 -9.94 -0.67
C LYS A 98 19.49 -9.92 -1.17
N HIS A 99 19.94 -8.81 -1.74
CA HIS A 99 21.28 -8.69 -2.32
C HIS A 99 22.34 -8.47 -1.24
N ALA A 100 23.46 -9.21 -1.32
CA ALA A 100 24.56 -9.11 -0.36
C ALA A 100 25.14 -7.68 -0.23
N ALA A 101 25.10 -6.89 -1.32
CA ALA A 101 25.56 -5.50 -1.35
C ALA A 101 24.75 -4.53 -0.47
N PHE A 102 23.55 -4.92 -0.02
CA PHE A 102 22.69 -4.13 0.87
C PHE A 102 22.30 -4.89 2.15
N ALA A 103 22.91 -6.06 2.41
CA ALA A 103 22.52 -6.92 3.54
C ALA A 103 22.85 -6.32 4.91
N HIS A 104 23.78 -5.35 4.98
CA HIS A 104 24.10 -4.57 6.18
C HIS A 104 23.03 -3.52 6.53
N LEU A 105 22.15 -3.19 5.59
CA LEU A 105 21.05 -2.22 5.78
C LEU A 105 19.75 -2.87 6.27
N ARG A 106 19.77 -4.17 6.59
CA ARG A 106 18.64 -4.88 7.20
C ARG A 106 18.50 -4.48 8.67
N GLU A 107 17.27 -4.25 9.12
CA GLU A 107 16.95 -4.05 10.53
C GLU A 107 17.36 -5.28 11.36
N VAL A 108 16.95 -6.48 10.91
CA VAL A 108 17.34 -7.75 11.51
C VAL A 108 18.10 -8.58 10.46
N GLY A 109 19.38 -8.87 10.71
CA GLY A 109 20.29 -9.45 9.71
C GLY A 109 19.76 -10.65 8.90
N PRO A 110 19.11 -11.66 9.51
CA PRO A 110 18.46 -12.76 8.78
C PRO A 110 17.28 -12.36 7.86
N PHE A 111 16.58 -11.26 8.12
CA PHE A 111 15.30 -10.92 7.48
C PHE A 111 15.45 -9.73 6.51
N PRO A 112 15.31 -9.92 5.18
CA PRO A 112 15.48 -8.87 4.19
C PRO A 112 14.24 -7.97 4.00
N CYS A 113 13.17 -8.15 4.76
CA CYS A 113 11.90 -7.42 4.57
C CYS A 113 11.92 -5.99 5.14
N THR A 114 12.74 -5.72 6.17
CA THR A 114 12.76 -4.43 6.89
C THR A 114 14.10 -3.72 6.78
N LEU A 115 14.08 -2.45 6.37
CA LEU A 115 15.22 -1.56 6.29
C LEU A 115 15.56 -0.95 7.67
N ASN A 116 16.84 -0.96 8.05
CA ASN A 116 17.35 -0.33 9.26
C ASN A 116 17.32 1.21 9.10
N PRO A 117 16.52 1.95 9.90
CA PRO A 117 16.38 3.40 9.78
C PRO A 117 17.53 4.21 10.42
N HIS A 118 18.47 3.56 11.11
CA HIS A 118 19.60 4.22 11.76
C HIS A 118 20.82 4.40 10.84
N GLU A 119 20.96 3.57 9.80
CA GLU A 119 22.06 3.72 8.84
C GLU A 119 21.78 4.86 7.86
N ALA A 120 22.69 5.82 7.76
CA ALA A 120 22.54 6.96 6.85
C ALA A 120 22.48 6.53 5.36
N GLU A 121 23.08 5.39 5.03
CA GLU A 121 23.00 4.78 3.71
C GLU A 121 21.58 4.30 3.36
N SER A 122 20.77 3.84 4.33
CA SER A 122 19.38 3.42 4.10
C SER A 122 18.53 4.55 3.50
N LEU A 123 18.61 5.75 4.05
CA LEU A 123 17.91 6.93 3.52
C LEU A 123 18.51 7.42 2.19
N ALA A 124 19.80 7.20 1.96
CA ALA A 124 20.44 7.50 0.68
C ALA A 124 19.98 6.54 -0.43
N LEU A 125 19.86 5.24 -0.11
CA LEU A 125 19.39 4.17 -0.99
C LEU A 125 17.93 4.35 -1.38
N VAL A 126 17.03 4.50 -0.39
CA VAL A 126 15.63 4.88 -0.60
C VAL A 126 15.54 6.16 -1.43
N GLY A 127 16.35 7.15 -1.09
CA GLY A 127 16.41 8.41 -1.81
C GLY A 127 16.80 8.27 -3.28
N ALA A 128 17.74 7.39 -3.60
CA ALA A 128 18.17 7.12 -4.97
C ALA A 128 17.12 6.33 -5.78
N MET A 129 16.40 5.39 -5.16
CA MET A 129 15.27 4.70 -5.80
C MET A 129 14.16 5.70 -6.17
N ILE A 130 13.77 6.55 -5.21
CA ILE A 130 12.77 7.61 -5.41
C ILE A 130 13.19 8.59 -6.52
N ASP A 131 14.45 9.05 -6.50
CA ASP A 131 14.96 9.99 -7.51
C ASP A 131 14.84 9.38 -8.93
N GLN A 132 15.30 8.14 -9.15
CA GLN A 132 15.20 7.48 -10.47
C GLN A 132 13.75 7.23 -10.91
N VAL A 133 12.85 6.86 -9.99
CA VAL A 133 11.43 6.65 -10.31
C VAL A 133 10.75 7.96 -10.70
N LEU A 134 11.01 9.06 -9.98
CA LEU A 134 10.49 10.38 -10.31
C LEU A 134 11.13 11.02 -11.55
N GLU A 135 12.33 10.59 -11.95
CA GLU A 135 12.94 10.96 -13.25
C GLU A 135 12.19 10.37 -14.44
N LEU A 136 11.69 9.13 -14.33
CA LEU A 136 10.80 8.55 -15.36
C LEU A 136 9.33 8.95 -15.22
N HIS A 137 8.91 9.49 -14.06
CA HIS A 137 7.57 10.04 -13.82
C HIS A 137 7.58 11.58 -13.66
N PRO A 138 7.96 12.36 -14.70
CA PRO A 138 8.11 13.81 -14.57
C PRO A 138 6.78 14.57 -14.31
N GLY A 139 5.64 13.98 -14.68
CA GLY A 139 4.30 14.55 -14.47
C GLY A 139 3.59 14.09 -13.19
N ALA A 140 4.24 13.32 -12.32
CA ALA A 140 3.61 12.83 -11.10
C ALA A 140 3.21 13.98 -10.16
N ARG A 141 1.97 13.94 -9.65
CA ARG A 141 1.44 14.81 -8.58
C ARG A 141 1.47 14.15 -7.21
N TRP A 142 1.52 12.83 -7.18
CA TRP A 142 1.66 12.01 -5.97
C TRP A 142 2.74 10.95 -6.17
N LEU A 143 3.32 10.48 -5.07
CA LEU A 143 4.22 9.32 -5.01
C LEU A 143 3.83 8.49 -3.80
N HIS A 144 3.52 7.21 -3.97
CA HIS A 144 3.28 6.33 -2.83
C HIS A 144 4.62 5.78 -2.32
N VAL A 145 4.94 5.99 -1.03
CA VAL A 145 6.24 5.59 -0.43
C VAL A 145 6.18 4.27 0.36
N GLY A 146 5.02 3.60 0.35
CA GLY A 146 4.81 2.33 1.03
C GLY A 146 4.73 2.52 2.55
N CYS A 147 5.72 1.99 3.26
CA CYS A 147 5.86 2.01 4.73
C CYS A 147 4.78 1.22 5.50
N ASP A 148 4.17 0.27 4.82
CA ASP A 148 3.35 -0.85 5.31
C ASP A 148 4.20 -1.93 6.01
N GLU A 149 3.55 -2.67 6.92
CA GLU A 149 3.95 -4.01 7.41
C GLU A 149 5.42 -4.13 7.85
N VAL A 150 5.91 -3.13 8.59
CA VAL A 150 7.31 -3.00 9.03
C VAL A 150 7.58 -3.88 10.28
N TYR A 151 7.26 -5.18 10.19
CA TYR A 151 7.10 -6.09 11.32
C TYR A 151 8.27 -6.16 12.31
N TYR A 152 9.52 -6.08 11.85
CA TYR A 152 10.72 -6.22 12.69
C TYR A 152 11.25 -4.89 13.26
N LEU A 153 10.52 -3.78 13.11
CA LEU A 153 11.01 -2.46 13.50
C LEU A 153 11.25 -2.35 15.02
N GLY A 154 12.49 -2.07 15.41
CA GLY A 154 12.93 -2.05 16.81
C GLY A 154 13.70 -3.31 17.22
N GLU A 155 13.69 -4.37 16.42
CA GLU A 155 14.45 -5.61 16.66
C GLU A 155 15.88 -5.58 16.12
N GLY A 156 16.29 -4.50 15.45
CA GLY A 156 17.70 -4.27 15.13
C GLY A 156 18.56 -4.01 16.37
N GLU A 157 19.86 -4.28 16.30
CA GLU A 157 20.75 -4.01 17.45
C GLU A 157 20.93 -2.51 17.69
N ALA A 158 21.04 -1.71 16.62
CA ALA A 158 21.02 -0.25 16.68
C ALA A 158 19.70 0.25 17.29
N SER A 159 18.57 -0.27 16.80
CA SER A 159 17.22 0.10 17.21
C SER A 159 16.96 -0.26 18.69
N ARG A 160 17.33 -1.46 19.16
CA ARG A 160 17.28 -1.81 20.58
C ARG A 160 18.11 -0.86 21.45
N ARG A 161 19.34 -0.51 21.03
CA ARG A 161 20.20 0.46 21.75
C ARG A 161 19.61 1.87 21.76
N TRP A 162 18.86 2.26 20.73
CA TRP A 162 18.15 3.54 20.66
C TRP A 162 16.88 3.55 21.53
N LEU A 163 16.10 2.46 21.52
CA LEU A 163 14.87 2.28 22.30
C LEU A 163 15.09 2.17 23.82
N GLN A 164 16.31 1.90 24.28
CA GLN A 164 16.68 1.92 25.71
C GLN A 164 16.67 3.32 26.35
N GLN A 165 16.54 4.39 25.56
CA GLN A 165 16.49 5.77 26.04
C GLN A 165 15.03 6.16 26.33
N GLU A 166 14.75 6.67 27.54
CA GLU A 166 13.39 6.88 28.08
C GLU A 166 12.41 7.65 27.17
N GLN A 167 12.92 8.49 26.28
CA GLN A 167 12.11 9.33 25.39
C GLN A 167 11.77 8.66 24.04
N ASN A 168 12.34 7.49 23.74
CA ASN A 168 12.26 6.84 22.44
C ASN A 168 11.18 5.74 22.41
N SER A 169 10.63 5.46 21.22
CA SER A 169 9.61 4.43 21.00
C SER A 169 9.61 3.98 19.55
N THR A 170 9.15 2.76 19.27
CA THR A 170 9.03 2.23 17.90
C THR A 170 8.15 3.13 17.02
N GLY A 171 7.10 3.73 17.59
CA GLY A 171 6.28 4.75 16.93
C GLY A 171 7.08 6.00 16.54
N LYS A 172 7.92 6.53 17.44
CA LYS A 172 8.81 7.67 17.11
C LYS A 172 9.86 7.31 16.06
N LEU A 173 10.37 6.07 16.06
CA LEU A 173 11.29 5.58 15.03
C LEU A 173 10.63 5.55 13.65
N CYS A 174 9.42 4.97 13.59
CA CYS A 174 8.61 4.90 12.38
C CYS A 174 8.29 6.30 11.82
N LEU A 175 7.75 7.19 12.67
CA LEU A 175 7.45 8.57 12.30
C LEU A 175 8.69 9.36 11.85
N SER A 176 9.86 9.10 12.47
CA SER A 176 11.12 9.74 12.06
C SER A 176 11.56 9.29 10.67
N HIS A 177 11.46 8.00 10.34
CA HIS A 177 11.78 7.48 9.01
C HIS A 177 10.81 8.00 7.95
N MET A 178 9.50 7.86 8.17
CA MET A 178 8.46 8.40 7.28
C MET A 178 8.66 9.89 7.00
N ARG A 179 8.95 10.68 8.05
CA ARG A 179 9.25 12.11 7.91
C ARG A 179 10.52 12.38 7.10
N ALA A 180 11.57 11.58 7.26
CA ALA A 180 12.82 11.75 6.53
C ALA A 180 12.65 11.45 5.03
N VAL A 181 11.93 10.38 4.70
CA VAL A 181 11.57 10.03 3.31
C VAL A 181 10.69 11.11 2.69
N ALA A 182 9.59 11.49 3.35
CA ALA A 182 8.66 12.50 2.85
C ALA A 182 9.30 13.88 2.68
N SER A 183 10.12 14.31 3.65
CA SER A 183 10.93 15.55 3.55
C SER A 183 11.85 15.52 2.34
N ARG A 184 12.48 14.37 2.03
CA ARG A 184 13.33 14.24 0.84
C ARG A 184 12.52 14.37 -0.45
N VAL A 185 11.36 13.70 -0.55
CA VAL A 185 10.47 13.79 -1.72
C VAL A 185 10.13 15.26 -2.00
N GLN A 186 9.62 15.98 -1.01
CA GLN A 186 9.27 17.40 -1.16
C GLN A 186 10.48 18.29 -1.48
N ALA A 187 11.65 18.05 -0.85
CA ALA A 187 12.87 18.81 -1.14
C ALA A 187 13.42 18.58 -2.57
N ARG A 188 13.11 17.44 -3.20
CA ARG A 188 13.52 17.11 -4.58
C ARG A 188 12.46 17.47 -5.63
N ARG A 189 11.19 17.34 -5.28
CA ARG A 189 10.02 17.66 -6.12
C ARG A 189 8.92 18.30 -5.26
N PRO A 190 8.95 19.63 -5.04
CA PRO A 190 7.99 20.32 -4.16
C PRO A 190 6.52 20.25 -4.58
N SER A 191 6.22 19.77 -5.79
CA SER A 191 4.86 19.57 -6.33
C SER A 191 4.35 18.12 -6.23
N VAL A 192 5.11 17.22 -5.60
CA VAL A 192 4.74 15.81 -5.40
C VAL A 192 4.33 15.60 -3.95
N THR A 193 3.09 15.19 -3.72
CA THR A 193 2.60 14.81 -2.39
C THR A 193 2.87 13.31 -2.12
N PRO A 194 3.64 12.95 -1.08
CA PRO A 194 3.77 11.56 -0.64
C PRO A 194 2.43 10.97 -0.17
N LEU A 195 2.12 9.76 -0.62
CA LEU A 195 1.09 8.88 -0.04
C LEU A 195 1.78 7.79 0.79
N VAL A 196 1.14 7.36 1.88
CA VAL A 196 1.67 6.32 2.77
C VAL A 196 0.56 5.37 3.21
N TRP A 197 0.84 4.07 3.37
CA TRP A 197 -0.14 3.16 3.97
C TRP A 197 -0.33 3.49 5.46
N ASP A 198 -1.55 3.33 5.96
CA ASP A 198 -1.92 3.86 7.28
C ASP A 198 -1.64 2.92 8.46
N ASP A 199 -1.35 1.63 8.23
CA ASP A 199 -1.30 0.58 9.25
C ASP A 199 -0.33 0.89 10.39
N MET A 200 0.91 1.27 10.07
CA MET A 200 1.93 1.71 11.04
C MET A 200 1.55 2.99 11.83
N LEU A 201 0.46 3.68 11.47
CA LEU A 201 -0.05 4.87 12.15
C LEU A 201 -1.29 4.60 13.03
N ARG A 202 -1.92 3.41 12.92
CA ARG A 202 -3.22 3.10 13.55
C ARG A 202 -3.21 3.17 15.07
N ASP A 203 -2.17 2.61 15.70
CA ASP A 203 -2.08 2.53 17.17
C ASP A 203 -1.27 3.66 17.81
N LEU A 204 -0.70 4.56 17.01
CA LEU A 204 0.12 5.68 17.52
C LEU A 204 -0.73 6.71 18.28
N PRO A 205 -0.32 7.18 19.47
CA PRO A 205 -1.03 8.24 20.20
C PRO A 205 -1.20 9.53 19.37
N GLU A 206 -2.37 10.19 19.49
CA GLU A 206 -2.70 11.38 18.69
C GLU A 206 -1.75 12.56 18.93
N ASP A 207 -1.24 12.72 20.15
CA ASP A 207 -0.25 13.75 20.51
C ASP A 207 1.09 13.49 19.82
N GLN A 208 1.58 12.25 19.83
CA GLN A 208 2.83 11.86 19.17
C GLN A 208 2.71 11.95 17.65
N LEU A 209 1.56 11.56 17.09
CA LEU A 209 1.29 11.61 15.65
C LEU A 209 1.19 13.06 15.16
N ALA A 210 0.45 13.93 15.87
CA ALA A 210 0.33 15.36 15.54
C ALA A 210 1.67 16.11 15.69
N ALA A 211 2.42 15.86 16.76
CA ALA A 211 3.70 16.54 17.03
C ALA A 211 4.87 16.04 16.14
N SER A 212 4.69 14.98 15.36
CA SER A 212 5.75 14.37 14.57
C SER A 212 6.23 15.24 13.40
N GLY A 213 5.35 16.03 12.79
CA GLY A 213 5.56 16.68 11.50
C GLY A 213 5.20 15.82 10.28
N VAL A 214 4.83 14.55 10.46
CA VAL A 214 4.34 13.68 9.37
C VAL A 214 3.00 14.15 8.78
N PRO A 215 2.00 14.63 9.56
CA PRO A 215 0.70 15.03 9.01
C PRO A 215 0.74 16.18 8.01
N GLN A 216 1.78 17.00 8.03
CA GLN A 216 1.98 18.12 7.10
C GLN A 216 2.75 17.70 5.83
N LEU A 217 3.21 16.45 5.75
CA LEU A 217 4.10 15.95 4.70
C LEU A 217 3.52 14.83 3.84
N VAL A 218 2.51 14.10 4.32
CA VAL A 218 1.97 12.90 3.64
C VAL A 218 0.44 12.82 3.71
N GLU A 219 -0.19 12.12 2.77
CA GLU A 219 -1.62 11.75 2.81
C GLU A 219 -1.78 10.24 3.08
N PRO A 220 -2.36 9.82 4.23
CA PRO A 220 -2.60 8.41 4.54
C PRO A 220 -3.60 7.74 3.61
N VAL A 221 -3.28 6.50 3.23
CA VAL A 221 -4.13 5.57 2.48
C VAL A 221 -4.62 4.48 3.42
N LEU A 222 -5.90 4.57 3.79
CA LEU A 222 -6.53 3.66 4.73
C LEU A 222 -6.90 2.35 4.03
N TRP A 223 -6.17 1.27 4.29
CA TRP A 223 -6.41 -0.02 3.64
C TRP A 223 -7.21 -1.01 4.50
N ASP A 224 -8.16 -1.69 3.86
CA ASP A 224 -8.84 -2.85 4.43
C ASP A 224 -9.49 -3.69 3.33
N TYR A 225 -9.23 -4.99 3.33
CA TYR A 225 -9.64 -5.93 2.30
C TYR A 225 -10.71 -6.94 2.80
N THR A 226 -11.19 -6.80 4.03
CA THR A 226 -12.24 -7.66 4.60
C THR A 226 -13.61 -7.40 3.95
N ALA A 227 -14.42 -8.44 3.76
CA ALA A 227 -15.77 -8.31 3.20
C ALA A 227 -16.77 -7.69 4.20
N ASP A 228 -16.45 -7.82 5.48
CA ASP A 228 -17.19 -7.44 6.69
C ASP A 228 -16.50 -6.31 7.47
N LEU A 229 -15.68 -5.52 6.76
CA LEU A 229 -15.02 -4.29 7.20
C LEU A 229 -15.86 -3.47 8.20
N ASP A 230 -15.30 -3.23 9.40
CA ASP A 230 -15.91 -2.37 10.42
C ASP A 230 -15.89 -0.89 9.98
N VAL A 231 -17.01 -0.49 9.37
CA VAL A 231 -17.30 0.87 8.95
C VAL A 231 -17.16 1.86 10.12
N HIS A 232 -17.59 1.51 11.33
CA HIS A 232 -17.55 2.43 12.47
C HIS A 232 -16.11 2.72 12.89
N SER A 233 -15.29 1.68 13.04
CA SER A 233 -13.87 1.84 13.43
C SER A 233 -13.06 2.61 12.38
N LYS A 234 -13.28 2.40 11.08
CA LYS A 234 -12.60 3.22 10.04
C LYS A 234 -13.06 4.68 10.06
N VAL A 235 -14.33 4.94 10.34
CA VAL A 235 -14.85 6.32 10.48
C VAL A 235 -14.30 7.01 11.74
N LEU A 236 -14.03 6.27 12.83
CA LEU A 236 -13.27 6.79 13.98
C LEU A 236 -11.79 7.04 13.63
N LEU A 237 -11.17 6.16 12.86
CA LEU A 237 -9.77 6.29 12.42
C LEU A 237 -9.54 7.49 11.50
N MET A 238 -10.45 7.75 10.56
CA MET A 238 -10.43 8.98 9.75
C MET A 238 -10.52 10.25 10.62
N GLN A 239 -11.35 10.22 11.67
CA GLN A 239 -11.43 11.33 12.64
C GLN A 239 -10.14 11.52 13.43
N LYS A 240 -9.46 10.44 13.83
CA LYS A 240 -8.14 10.48 14.46
C LYS A 240 -7.15 11.21 13.56
N TYR A 241 -7.05 10.84 12.29
CA TYR A 241 -6.10 11.47 11.37
C TYR A 241 -6.42 12.95 11.10
N TRP A 242 -7.68 13.34 10.92
CA TRP A 242 -8.04 14.76 10.82
C TRP A 242 -7.73 15.56 12.09
N ARG A 243 -7.93 14.99 13.30
CA ARG A 243 -7.50 15.63 14.56
C ARG A 243 -5.99 15.79 14.66
N CYS A 244 -5.21 14.86 14.09
CA CYS A 244 -3.76 14.95 14.00
C CYS A 244 -3.26 15.96 12.95
N GLY A 245 -4.16 16.54 12.14
CA GLY A 245 -3.83 17.56 11.15
C GLY A 245 -3.45 17.02 9.77
N PHE A 246 -3.79 15.77 9.43
CA PHE A 246 -3.63 15.27 8.06
C PHE A 246 -4.61 16.00 7.12
N PRO A 247 -4.14 16.60 6.00
CA PRO A 247 -4.97 17.47 5.16
C PRO A 247 -6.01 16.70 4.34
N GLN A 248 -5.65 15.48 3.92
CA GLN A 248 -6.44 14.65 3.01
C GLN A 248 -6.17 13.18 3.30
N LEU A 249 -7.20 12.35 3.12
CA LEU A 249 -7.15 10.90 3.30
C LEU A 249 -7.61 10.20 2.02
N TRP A 250 -7.15 8.95 1.84
CA TRP A 250 -7.54 8.02 0.78
C TRP A 250 -8.03 6.70 1.38
N ALA A 251 -8.79 5.92 0.60
CA ALA A 251 -9.17 4.55 0.93
C ALA A 251 -8.46 3.54 0.03
N ALA A 252 -8.33 2.30 0.50
CA ALA A 252 -7.91 1.17 -0.32
C ALA A 252 -8.74 -0.09 -0.04
N SER A 253 -9.48 -0.50 -1.07
CA SER A 253 -10.14 -1.80 -1.21
C SER A 253 -9.23 -2.77 -1.96
N ALA A 254 -9.62 -4.04 -2.10
CA ALA A 254 -8.95 -5.00 -3.00
C ALA A 254 -9.91 -5.56 -4.04
N PHE A 255 -9.44 -5.81 -5.26
CA PHE A 255 -10.17 -6.54 -6.31
C PHE A 255 -9.60 -7.93 -6.64
N LYS A 256 -8.34 -8.19 -6.27
CA LYS A 256 -7.66 -9.49 -6.37
C LYS A 256 -6.52 -9.57 -5.35
N GLY A 257 -6.05 -10.79 -5.07
CA GLY A 257 -4.78 -11.06 -4.40
C GLY A 257 -4.77 -10.84 -2.89
N ALA A 258 -5.94 -10.66 -2.28
CA ALA A 258 -6.11 -10.35 -0.86
C ALA A 258 -6.92 -11.42 -0.08
N THR A 259 -7.24 -12.55 -0.72
CA THR A 259 -8.07 -13.62 -0.13
C THR A 259 -7.36 -14.97 0.01
N GLY A 260 -6.13 -15.10 -0.51
CA GLY A 260 -5.25 -16.24 -0.24
C GLY A 260 -3.94 -16.21 -1.03
N PRO A 261 -2.79 -16.59 -0.42
CA PRO A 261 -1.47 -16.46 -1.06
C PRO A 261 -1.24 -17.39 -2.26
N SER A 262 -2.05 -18.44 -2.41
CA SER A 262 -2.00 -19.39 -3.53
C SER A 262 -3.29 -19.42 -4.36
N GLN A 263 -4.13 -18.39 -4.24
CA GLN A 263 -5.42 -18.33 -4.94
C GLN A 263 -5.23 -18.10 -6.44
N ALA A 264 -6.00 -18.81 -7.28
CA ALA A 264 -5.91 -18.72 -8.74
C ALA A 264 -6.93 -17.76 -9.38
N VAL A 265 -8.12 -17.62 -8.77
CA VAL A 265 -9.25 -16.83 -9.28
C VAL A 265 -9.86 -16.02 -8.13
N PRO A 266 -10.11 -14.70 -8.28
CA PRO A 266 -10.69 -13.88 -7.22
C PRO A 266 -12.12 -14.30 -6.86
N PRO A 267 -12.49 -14.33 -5.57
CA PRO A 267 -13.87 -14.58 -5.15
C PRO A 267 -14.66 -13.27 -5.24
N ILE A 268 -15.19 -12.96 -6.43
CA ILE A 268 -15.79 -11.65 -6.77
C ILE A 268 -16.78 -11.14 -5.69
N LYS A 269 -17.59 -12.03 -5.09
CA LYS A 269 -18.53 -11.66 -4.01
C LYS A 269 -17.86 -11.07 -2.76
N HIS A 270 -16.65 -11.51 -2.43
CA HIS A 270 -15.86 -10.95 -1.31
C HIS A 270 -15.47 -9.49 -1.61
N HIS A 271 -14.88 -9.25 -2.78
CA HIS A 271 -14.43 -7.94 -3.20
C HIS A 271 -15.59 -6.94 -3.34
N LEU A 272 -16.74 -7.36 -3.87
CA LEU A 272 -17.93 -6.51 -3.95
C LEU A 272 -18.47 -6.13 -2.56
N ARG A 273 -18.46 -7.05 -1.59
CA ARG A 273 -18.82 -6.72 -0.19
C ARG A 273 -17.84 -5.70 0.41
N ASN A 274 -16.53 -5.92 0.27
CA ASN A 274 -15.50 -4.98 0.72
C ASN A 274 -15.73 -3.55 0.14
N HIS A 275 -16.03 -3.44 -1.15
CA HIS A 275 -16.33 -2.16 -1.79
C HIS A 275 -17.65 -1.51 -1.30
N LEU A 276 -18.67 -2.29 -0.95
CA LEU A 276 -19.90 -1.77 -0.33
C LEU A 276 -19.66 -1.21 1.07
N GLN A 277 -18.78 -1.82 1.87
CA GLN A 277 -18.40 -1.27 3.17
C GLN A 277 -17.60 0.03 2.99
N TRP A 278 -16.68 0.09 2.02
CA TRP A 278 -15.94 1.33 1.70
C TRP A 278 -16.85 2.47 1.21
N LEU A 279 -17.92 2.18 0.47
CA LEU A 279 -18.94 3.19 0.14
C LEU A 279 -19.70 3.71 1.38
N GLN A 280 -19.98 2.84 2.37
CA GLN A 280 -20.60 3.26 3.63
C GLN A 280 -19.64 4.12 4.48
N VAL A 281 -18.35 3.77 4.54
CA VAL A 281 -17.30 4.58 5.19
C VAL A 281 -17.28 5.98 4.57
N ALA A 282 -17.24 6.07 3.23
CA ALA A 282 -17.24 7.35 2.53
C ALA A 282 -18.55 8.13 2.71
N GLY A 283 -19.70 7.46 2.67
CA GLY A 283 -21.03 8.05 2.84
C GLY A 283 -21.38 8.49 4.28
N SER A 284 -20.59 8.10 5.28
CA SER A 284 -20.74 8.53 6.69
C SER A 284 -20.34 10.00 6.95
N ARG A 285 -19.78 10.66 5.92
CA ARG A 285 -19.11 11.96 5.98
C ARG A 285 -19.52 12.82 4.77
N PRO A 286 -19.25 14.13 4.78
CA PRO A 286 -19.47 14.97 3.60
C PRO A 286 -18.72 14.43 2.37
N THR A 287 -19.33 14.57 1.19
CA THR A 287 -18.64 14.38 -0.09
C THR A 287 -17.32 15.15 -0.08
N ASP A 288 -16.28 14.58 -0.72
CA ASP A 288 -14.88 15.04 -0.72
C ASP A 288 -14.04 14.70 0.52
N SER A 289 -14.60 14.04 1.54
CA SER A 289 -13.83 13.58 2.72
C SER A 289 -12.71 12.58 2.39
N LEU A 290 -12.80 11.88 1.26
CA LEU A 290 -11.75 11.00 0.73
C LEU A 290 -11.41 11.45 -0.69
N GLN A 291 -10.12 11.65 -0.98
CA GLN A 291 -9.65 12.09 -2.31
C GLN A 291 -9.87 11.00 -3.36
N GLY A 292 -9.74 9.74 -2.95
CA GLY A 292 -10.04 8.61 -3.81
C GLY A 292 -10.05 7.29 -3.09
N ILE A 293 -10.30 6.25 -3.90
CA ILE A 293 -10.14 4.86 -3.52
C ILE A 293 -9.18 4.17 -4.49
N ILE A 294 -8.22 3.44 -3.94
CA ILE A 294 -7.35 2.53 -4.66
C ILE A 294 -8.00 1.14 -4.61
N LEU A 295 -8.12 0.49 -5.77
CA LEU A 295 -8.52 -0.90 -5.88
C LEU A 295 -7.23 -1.72 -5.98
N THR A 296 -6.77 -2.27 -4.86
CA THR A 296 -5.53 -3.05 -4.79
C THR A 296 -5.65 -4.38 -5.53
N GLY A 297 -4.58 -4.75 -6.21
CA GLY A 297 -4.52 -5.95 -7.04
C GLY A 297 -3.21 -6.69 -6.88
N TRP A 298 -2.87 -7.03 -5.63
CA TRP A 298 -1.63 -7.69 -5.23
C TRP A 298 -1.33 -8.93 -6.07
N GLN A 299 -0.04 -9.18 -6.31
CA GLN A 299 0.46 -10.20 -7.23
C GLN A 299 1.25 -11.30 -6.50
N ARG A 300 1.73 -11.02 -5.28
CA ARG A 300 2.28 -11.95 -4.27
C ARG A 300 2.24 -11.26 -2.89
N TYR A 301 2.22 -12.03 -1.81
CA TYR A 301 2.14 -11.48 -0.43
C TYR A 301 3.49 -10.92 0.08
N ASP A 302 4.59 -11.53 -0.36
CA ASP A 302 5.96 -11.06 -0.13
C ASP A 302 6.79 -11.30 -1.39
N HIS A 303 8.02 -10.77 -1.45
CA HIS A 303 8.86 -10.88 -2.65
C HIS A 303 9.20 -12.32 -3.10
N PHE A 304 9.32 -13.26 -2.17
CA PHE A 304 9.67 -14.65 -2.43
C PHE A 304 8.45 -15.57 -2.55
N SER A 305 7.28 -15.12 -2.09
CA SER A 305 6.00 -15.83 -2.23
C SER A 305 5.63 -16.16 -3.68
N VAL A 306 4.81 -17.19 -3.81
CA VAL A 306 4.19 -17.58 -5.09
C VAL A 306 3.21 -16.51 -5.59
N LEU A 307 2.95 -16.53 -6.89
CA LEU A 307 2.00 -15.61 -7.51
C LEU A 307 0.55 -16.01 -7.18
N CYS A 308 -0.25 -15.03 -6.74
CA CYS A 308 -1.70 -15.16 -6.61
C CYS A 308 -2.41 -14.42 -7.75
N GLU A 309 -3.59 -14.92 -8.15
CA GLU A 309 -4.61 -14.22 -8.95
C GLU A 309 -4.04 -13.28 -10.03
N LEU A 310 -3.47 -13.82 -11.12
CA LEU A 310 -2.85 -13.01 -12.19
C LEU A 310 -3.84 -11.97 -12.75
N LEU A 311 -3.34 -10.78 -13.15
CA LEU A 311 -4.19 -9.66 -13.62
C LEU A 311 -5.32 -10.06 -14.60
N PRO A 312 -5.12 -10.93 -15.63
CA PRO A 312 -6.21 -11.37 -16.51
C PRO A 312 -7.36 -12.09 -15.78
N ALA A 313 -7.07 -12.89 -14.75
CA ALA A 313 -8.09 -13.51 -13.89
C ALA A 313 -8.73 -12.49 -12.92
N GLY A 314 -8.02 -11.41 -12.62
CA GLY A 314 -8.51 -10.25 -11.86
C GLY A 314 -9.54 -9.38 -12.58
N VAL A 315 -9.54 -9.34 -13.92
CA VAL A 315 -10.35 -8.39 -14.71
C VAL A 315 -11.86 -8.46 -14.44
N PRO A 316 -12.52 -9.64 -14.35
CA PRO A 316 -13.96 -9.70 -14.05
C PRO A 316 -14.31 -9.15 -12.67
N SER A 317 -13.44 -9.38 -11.68
CA SER A 317 -13.57 -8.83 -10.32
C SER A 317 -13.41 -7.31 -10.32
N LEU A 318 -12.37 -6.80 -10.99
CA LEU A 318 -12.12 -5.37 -11.16
C LEU A 318 -13.30 -4.65 -11.82
N ALA A 319 -13.83 -5.22 -12.89
CA ALA A 319 -14.93 -4.64 -13.65
C ALA A 319 -16.20 -4.52 -12.79
N ALA A 320 -16.53 -5.56 -12.02
CA ALA A 320 -17.65 -5.55 -11.10
C ALA A 320 -17.45 -4.51 -9.98
N CYS A 321 -16.26 -4.46 -9.38
CA CYS A 321 -15.92 -3.51 -8.32
C CYS A 321 -15.97 -2.04 -8.79
N LEU A 322 -15.46 -1.75 -10.00
CA LEU A 322 -15.54 -0.40 -10.58
C LEU A 322 -16.99 0.00 -10.90
N GLN A 323 -17.83 -0.88 -11.46
CA GLN A 323 -19.25 -0.55 -11.66
C GLN A 323 -20.00 -0.35 -10.35
N LEU A 324 -19.67 -1.12 -9.31
CA LEU A 324 -20.24 -0.96 -7.98
C LEU A 324 -19.91 0.43 -7.41
N LEU A 325 -18.65 0.88 -7.49
CA LEU A 325 -18.25 2.22 -7.06
C LEU A 325 -18.89 3.35 -7.87
N LEU A 326 -19.11 3.17 -9.18
CA LEU A 326 -19.80 4.16 -10.01
C LEU A 326 -21.30 4.29 -9.68
N ARG A 327 -21.97 3.17 -9.42
CA ARG A 327 -23.44 3.12 -9.24
C ARG A 327 -23.89 3.23 -7.79
N GLY A 328 -22.98 3.04 -6.82
CA GLY A 328 -23.32 2.92 -5.40
C GLY A 328 -23.84 1.52 -5.01
N GLY A 329 -23.69 0.53 -5.89
CA GLY A 329 -24.23 -0.82 -5.75
C GLY A 329 -24.06 -1.63 -7.04
N PHE A 330 -24.24 -2.96 -6.96
CA PHE A 330 -24.07 -3.86 -8.09
C PHE A 330 -25.37 -4.63 -8.37
N ASP A 331 -26.15 -4.11 -9.32
CA ASP A 331 -27.46 -4.59 -9.73
C ASP A 331 -27.42 -5.30 -11.10
N GLY A 332 -28.59 -5.68 -11.63
CA GLY A 332 -28.70 -6.35 -12.93
C GLY A 332 -28.11 -5.52 -14.07
N ASP A 333 -28.34 -4.21 -14.08
CA ASP A 333 -27.73 -3.28 -15.03
C ASP A 333 -26.20 -3.25 -14.91
N ALA A 334 -25.66 -3.19 -13.68
CA ALA A 334 -24.22 -3.19 -13.46
C ALA A 334 -23.57 -4.49 -13.98
N LYS A 335 -24.21 -5.63 -13.72
CA LYS A 335 -23.79 -6.95 -14.22
C LYS A 335 -23.83 -6.98 -15.76
N ALA A 336 -24.95 -6.58 -16.37
CA ALA A 336 -25.10 -6.54 -17.82
C ALA A 336 -24.09 -5.58 -18.50
N LYS A 337 -23.76 -4.45 -17.88
CA LYS A 337 -22.73 -3.54 -18.38
C LYS A 337 -21.31 -4.13 -18.28
N VAL A 338 -20.99 -4.86 -17.21
CA VAL A 338 -19.72 -5.61 -17.11
C VAL A 338 -19.65 -6.69 -18.18
N GLU A 339 -20.71 -7.47 -18.35
CA GLU A 339 -20.81 -8.54 -19.35
C GLU A 339 -20.62 -8.00 -20.77
N ASN A 340 -21.26 -6.88 -21.09
CA ASN A 340 -21.09 -6.19 -22.37
C ASN A 340 -19.66 -5.66 -22.60
N LEU A 341 -19.06 -4.99 -21.61
CA LEU A 341 -17.71 -4.43 -21.72
C LEU A 341 -16.60 -5.50 -21.76
N LEU A 342 -16.84 -6.68 -21.19
CA LEU A 342 -15.90 -7.81 -21.22
C LEU A 342 -16.16 -8.79 -22.36
N GLY A 343 -17.27 -8.65 -23.10
CA GLY A 343 -17.66 -9.58 -24.17
C GLY A 343 -18.05 -10.98 -23.68
N ILE A 344 -18.51 -11.12 -22.43
CA ILE A 344 -18.85 -12.40 -21.80
C ILE A 344 -20.36 -12.60 -21.64
N SER A 345 -20.84 -13.82 -21.82
CA SER A 345 -22.27 -14.15 -21.74
C SER A 345 -22.83 -14.23 -20.31
N ASN A 346 -21.96 -14.40 -19.30
CA ASN A 346 -22.34 -14.43 -17.88
C ASN A 346 -21.11 -14.14 -17.00
N LEU A 347 -21.25 -13.21 -16.05
CA LEU A 347 -20.30 -12.98 -14.97
C LEU A 347 -20.57 -13.98 -13.82
N GLU A 348 -19.68 -14.95 -13.63
CA GLU A 348 -19.78 -15.92 -12.54
C GLU A 348 -19.36 -15.33 -11.18
N MET A 349 -20.34 -15.20 -10.30
CA MET A 349 -20.17 -14.60 -8.97
C MET A 349 -19.70 -15.67 -7.97
N MET A 350 -18.44 -16.10 -8.10
CA MET A 350 -17.85 -17.15 -7.26
C MET A 350 -17.77 -16.76 -5.78
N ASP A 351 -18.00 -17.74 -4.89
CA ASP A 351 -17.76 -17.65 -3.44
C ASP A 351 -16.44 -18.37 -3.08
N PRO A 352 -15.73 -17.96 -2.00
CA PRO A 352 -14.43 -18.55 -1.62
C PRO A 352 -14.42 -20.07 -1.41
N GLY A 353 -15.56 -20.67 -1.02
CA GLY A 353 -15.64 -22.07 -0.60
C GLY A 353 -15.53 -23.13 -1.71
N PHE A 354 -15.46 -22.74 -2.99
CA PHE A 354 -15.61 -23.69 -4.11
C PHE A 354 -14.30 -24.22 -4.73
N LEU A 355 -13.12 -23.71 -4.32
CA LEU A 355 -11.83 -24.00 -4.99
C LEU A 355 -10.70 -24.47 -4.06
N GLN A 356 -11.01 -25.15 -2.95
CA GLN A 356 -10.02 -25.96 -2.23
C GLN A 356 -9.73 -27.28 -2.99
N GLY A 357 -8.90 -27.20 -4.03
CA GLY A 357 -8.35 -28.37 -4.71
C GLY A 357 -7.51 -29.21 -3.75
N GLY A 358 -7.75 -30.53 -3.69
CA GLY A 358 -7.26 -31.45 -2.66
C GLY A 358 -5.76 -31.79 -2.69
N GLY A 359 -4.87 -30.80 -2.75
CA GLY A 359 -3.44 -30.98 -2.55
C GLY A 359 -3.12 -31.24 -1.07
N ARG A 360 -2.46 -32.37 -0.76
CA ARG A 360 -1.93 -32.62 0.60
C ARG A 360 -0.75 -31.68 0.86
N LEU A 361 -0.99 -30.64 1.67
CA LEU A 361 0.05 -29.75 2.19
C LEU A 361 1.07 -30.54 3.03
N LEU A 362 2.35 -30.28 2.79
CA LEU A 362 3.46 -30.88 3.54
C LEU A 362 3.59 -30.24 4.94
N PRO A 363 4.21 -30.89 5.94
CA PRO A 363 4.18 -30.43 7.34
C PRO A 363 4.66 -28.99 7.57
N TRP A 364 5.65 -28.54 6.79
CA TRP A 364 6.17 -27.17 6.85
C TRP A 364 5.18 -26.09 6.39
N GLN A 365 4.08 -26.47 5.72
CA GLN A 365 2.99 -25.58 5.31
C GLN A 365 1.83 -25.55 6.33
N GLN A 366 1.92 -26.31 7.43
CA GLN A 366 0.88 -26.37 8.47
C GLN A 366 1.21 -25.52 9.72
N HIS A 367 2.39 -24.91 9.75
CA HIS A 367 2.76 -23.92 10.76
C HIS A 367 2.56 -22.50 10.19
N PRO A 368 1.57 -21.72 10.68
CA PRO A 368 1.52 -20.30 10.35
C PRO A 368 2.75 -19.61 10.94
N CYS A 369 3.44 -18.81 10.12
CA CYS A 369 4.44 -17.88 10.62
C CYS A 369 3.72 -16.83 11.51
N PRO A 370 4.32 -16.34 12.63
CA PRO A 370 3.63 -15.45 13.57
C PRO A 370 3.10 -14.12 13.00
N CYS A 371 3.49 -13.75 11.78
CA CYS A 371 3.03 -12.56 11.06
C CYS A 371 1.54 -12.60 10.60
N HIS A 372 0.81 -13.70 10.81
CA HIS A 372 -0.54 -13.90 10.23
C HIS A 372 -1.67 -14.12 11.24
N THR A 373 -1.65 -13.39 12.37
CA THR A 373 -2.86 -13.16 13.20
C THR A 373 -3.00 -11.68 13.55
N SER A 374 -3.98 -11.00 12.93
CA SER A 374 -4.23 -9.56 13.09
C SER A 374 -4.99 -9.19 14.38
N GLN A 375 -4.46 -9.59 15.54
CA GLN A 375 -4.85 -9.07 16.85
C GLN A 375 -3.64 -8.95 17.80
N PRO A 376 -3.34 -7.75 18.35
CA PRO A 376 -2.35 -7.63 19.42
C PRO A 376 -2.93 -8.17 20.75
N PRO A 377 -2.23 -9.06 21.48
CA PRO A 377 -2.63 -9.46 22.82
C PRO A 377 -2.64 -8.25 23.77
N SER A 378 -3.72 -8.07 24.52
CA SER A 378 -3.85 -6.97 25.48
C SER A 378 -2.87 -7.15 26.65
N ALA A 379 -1.95 -6.19 26.81
CA ALA A 379 -0.96 -6.22 27.88
C ALA A 379 -1.58 -5.93 29.25
N GLN A 380 -1.93 -6.98 30.00
CA GLN A 380 -2.17 -6.92 31.45
C GLN A 380 -1.34 -7.96 32.20
N LEU A 381 -0.85 -7.56 33.37
CA LEU A 381 0.14 -8.32 34.13
C LEU A 381 -0.50 -9.45 34.93
N CYS A 382 0.20 -10.60 34.99
CA CYS A 382 0.43 -11.27 36.26
C CYS A 382 1.66 -12.17 36.17
N GLY A 383 2.69 -11.92 36.98
CA GLY A 383 3.91 -12.74 36.99
C GLY A 383 4.04 -13.52 38.30
N ARG A 384 4.59 -14.76 38.23
CA ARG A 384 5.28 -15.42 39.35
C ARG A 384 5.97 -16.73 38.95
N ALA A 385 6.87 -17.15 39.84
CA ALA A 385 7.48 -18.47 40.00
C ALA A 385 8.46 -18.95 38.91
N ALA A 386 9.70 -19.17 39.34
CA ALA A 386 10.71 -19.89 38.58
C ALA A 386 10.45 -21.41 38.60
N GLY A 387 10.93 -22.10 37.58
CA GLY A 387 11.04 -23.55 37.51
C GLY A 387 12.05 -23.93 36.43
N GLY A 388 13.24 -24.38 36.82
CA GLY A 388 14.33 -24.66 35.90
C GLY A 388 14.41 -26.14 35.52
N CYS A 389 14.66 -26.41 34.24
CA CYS A 389 15.17 -27.70 33.74
C CYS A 389 16.26 -27.41 32.71
N GLY A 390 17.52 -27.69 33.05
CA GLY A 390 18.62 -27.69 32.08
C GLY A 390 18.62 -28.99 31.27
N TRP A 391 18.98 -28.91 29.99
CA TRP A 391 19.28 -30.06 29.14
C TRP A 391 20.61 -29.82 28.42
N GLU A 392 21.40 -30.87 28.26
CA GLU A 392 22.82 -30.79 27.96
C GLU A 392 23.13 -30.65 26.46
N ALA A 393 24.25 -29.99 26.14
CA ALA A 393 24.69 -29.81 24.76
C ALA A 393 25.45 -31.05 24.26
N GLY A 394 24.75 -31.94 23.55
CA GLY A 394 25.36 -33.04 22.81
C GLY A 394 26.03 -32.54 21.53
N ALA A 395 27.36 -32.54 21.47
CA ALA A 395 28.11 -32.24 20.26
C ALA A 395 28.05 -33.44 19.28
N GLY A 396 27.80 -33.17 18.00
CA GLY A 396 27.83 -34.15 16.92
C GLY A 396 28.47 -33.56 15.67
N GLU A 397 29.56 -34.15 15.21
CA GLU A 397 30.29 -33.68 14.03
C GLU A 397 29.55 -34.07 12.74
N GLY A 398 29.27 -33.08 11.88
CA GLY A 398 28.71 -33.27 10.55
C GLY A 398 29.65 -32.74 9.47
N GLN A 399 30.09 -33.61 8.56
CA GLN A 399 31.00 -33.22 7.48
C GLN A 399 30.31 -32.31 6.44
N PRO A 400 30.98 -31.26 5.92
CA PRO A 400 30.42 -30.42 4.86
C PRO A 400 30.40 -31.15 3.50
N LEU A 401 29.33 -30.94 2.74
CA LEU A 401 29.20 -31.44 1.37
C LEU A 401 30.05 -30.62 0.38
N PRO A 402 30.59 -31.25 -0.70
CA PRO A 402 31.38 -30.54 -1.70
C PRO A 402 30.53 -29.63 -2.60
N PRO A 403 31.11 -28.55 -3.15
CA PRO A 403 30.40 -27.63 -4.05
C PRO A 403 30.14 -28.24 -5.44
N PRO A 404 29.08 -27.81 -6.15
CA PRO A 404 28.81 -28.22 -7.53
C PRO A 404 29.84 -27.63 -8.51
N ALA A 405 30.12 -28.39 -9.58
CA ALA A 405 31.20 -28.08 -10.53
C ALA A 405 30.89 -26.94 -11.51
N GLU A 406 31.95 -26.28 -11.99
CA GLU A 406 31.89 -25.24 -13.03
C GLU A 406 31.51 -25.81 -14.40
N ALA A 407 30.75 -25.03 -15.19
CA ALA A 407 30.38 -25.39 -16.55
C ALA A 407 31.35 -24.76 -17.57
N HIS A 408 32.16 -25.59 -18.25
CA HIS A 408 32.98 -25.14 -19.37
C HIS A 408 32.12 -24.73 -20.59
N PRO A 409 32.53 -23.71 -21.38
CA PRO A 409 31.82 -23.30 -22.57
C PRO A 409 32.09 -24.24 -23.76
N PRO A 410 31.12 -24.43 -24.69
CA PRO A 410 31.36 -25.11 -25.96
C PRO A 410 32.26 -24.27 -26.89
N GLY A 411 33.16 -24.94 -27.62
CA GLY A 411 34.22 -24.30 -28.42
C GLY A 411 33.81 -23.85 -29.83
N HIS A 412 34.76 -23.20 -30.52
CA HIS A 412 34.60 -22.64 -31.87
C HIS A 412 34.47 -23.70 -32.99
N GLY A 413 33.75 -23.34 -34.06
CA GLY A 413 33.73 -24.04 -35.35
C GLY A 413 33.75 -23.06 -36.54
N SER A 414 34.70 -23.24 -37.43
CA SER A 414 35.04 -22.45 -38.64
C SER A 414 33.99 -22.47 -39.78
N ALA A 415 34.06 -21.69 -40.88
CA ALA A 415 34.59 -20.34 -41.16
C ALA A 415 34.38 -19.96 -42.67
N HIS A 416 33.98 -18.70 -42.97
CA HIS A 416 34.20 -17.95 -44.25
C HIS A 416 33.70 -18.56 -45.59
N PRO A 417 33.79 -17.86 -46.76
CA PRO A 417 34.15 -16.45 -47.07
C PRO A 417 32.92 -15.56 -47.46
N ALA A 418 32.92 -14.23 -47.59
CA ALA A 418 33.90 -13.12 -47.63
C ALA A 418 34.10 -12.43 -49.00
N HIS A 419 33.76 -11.13 -49.04
CA HIS A 419 34.20 -10.07 -49.96
C HIS A 419 34.05 -8.74 -49.17
N SER A 420 35.10 -8.02 -48.77
CA SER A 420 35.97 -7.09 -49.54
C SER A 420 35.18 -5.89 -50.11
N THR A 421 35.52 -4.62 -49.88
CA THR A 421 36.86 -3.99 -49.72
C THR A 421 36.93 -2.86 -48.64
N GLN A 422 37.99 -2.03 -48.65
CA GLN A 422 38.53 -1.25 -47.51
C GLN A 422 38.13 0.25 -47.40
N PRO A 423 38.36 0.89 -46.22
CA PRO A 423 38.32 2.35 -45.95
C PRO A 423 39.70 3.01 -46.32
N PRO A 424 40.14 4.23 -45.86
CA PRO A 424 39.57 5.17 -44.87
C PRO A 424 39.66 6.68 -45.19
N GLY A 425 39.21 7.50 -44.23
CA GLY A 425 39.48 8.94 -44.13
C GLY A 425 39.38 9.44 -42.68
N ALA A 426 40.23 10.38 -42.27
CA ALA A 426 40.30 10.95 -40.93
C ALA A 426 40.46 12.49 -41.00
N VAL A 427 40.81 13.14 -39.87
CA VAL A 427 41.30 14.53 -39.68
C VAL A 427 40.30 15.55 -39.05
N GLU A 428 40.48 15.71 -37.73
CA GLU A 428 40.56 16.97 -36.94
C GLU A 428 39.35 17.86 -36.58
N HIS A 429 39.62 18.68 -35.55
CA HIS A 429 38.75 19.68 -34.91
C HIS A 429 38.80 21.05 -35.63
N PRO A 430 38.03 22.04 -35.14
CA PRO A 430 38.73 23.19 -34.55
C PRO A 430 38.26 23.56 -33.12
N ARG A 431 39.02 24.45 -32.47
CA ARG A 431 38.76 25.04 -31.14
C ARG A 431 38.80 26.57 -31.21
N ALA A 432 38.10 27.20 -30.25
CA ALA A 432 38.26 28.57 -29.76
C ALA A 432 37.83 29.75 -30.67
N GLY A 433 37.43 30.84 -30.01
CA GLY A 433 36.97 32.13 -30.56
C GLY A 433 36.14 32.85 -29.49
N ALA A 434 36.47 34.11 -29.16
CA ALA A 434 35.99 34.76 -27.93
C ALA A 434 35.44 36.19 -28.12
N GLY A 435 34.59 36.61 -27.18
CA GLY A 435 34.37 38.02 -26.82
C GLY A 435 33.14 38.73 -27.41
N GLY A 436 32.65 39.77 -26.72
CA GLY A 436 31.74 40.78 -27.29
C GLY A 436 30.36 40.97 -26.62
N ARG A 437 30.33 41.72 -25.51
CA ARG A 437 29.20 42.61 -25.09
C ARG A 437 29.68 44.08 -25.31
N PRO A 438 28.89 45.17 -25.14
CA PRO A 438 27.55 45.32 -24.54
C PRO A 438 26.59 46.28 -25.33
N THR A 439 25.59 46.85 -24.61
CA THR A 439 24.73 48.05 -24.85
C THR A 439 23.39 47.89 -25.58
N ALA A 440 22.34 48.70 -25.28
CA ALA A 440 21.95 49.35 -24.00
C ALA A 440 20.51 49.91 -24.02
N GLY A 441 19.83 49.90 -22.86
CA GLY A 441 18.85 50.92 -22.44
C GLY A 441 17.35 50.65 -22.72
N PHE A 442 16.42 51.30 -21.99
CA PHE A 442 16.54 51.95 -20.67
C PHE A 442 15.15 52.11 -20.00
N LEU A 443 15.11 52.28 -18.66
CA LEU A 443 13.91 52.58 -17.86
C LEU A 443 13.58 54.11 -17.88
N PRO A 444 12.36 54.55 -17.50
CA PRO A 444 12.03 54.86 -16.08
C PRO A 444 10.56 54.56 -15.67
N GLY A 445 10.12 54.65 -14.39
CA GLY A 445 10.85 54.81 -13.12
C GLY A 445 10.17 55.73 -12.07
N CYS A 446 10.42 55.46 -10.77
CA CYS A 446 10.10 56.27 -9.55
C CYS A 446 8.64 56.29 -9.01
N ARG A 447 8.29 56.63 -7.74
CA ARG A 447 8.84 56.73 -6.33
C ARG A 447 7.62 57.06 -5.41
N GLY A 448 7.50 56.92 -4.08
CA GLY A 448 8.27 56.47 -2.88
C GLY A 448 7.24 56.23 -1.73
N ARG A 449 7.44 56.36 -0.39
CA ARG A 449 8.57 56.66 0.53
C ARG A 449 8.20 56.26 2.00
N VAL A 450 9.04 55.46 2.68
CA VAL A 450 9.61 55.65 4.06
C VAL A 450 8.74 55.67 5.35
N ALA A 451 9.31 55.07 6.43
CA ALA A 451 8.96 55.06 7.88
C ALA A 451 7.80 54.14 8.34
N GLY A 452 7.84 53.50 9.53
CA GLY A 452 8.97 53.29 10.47
C GLY A 452 8.53 53.06 11.94
N GLY A 453 9.19 52.15 12.69
CA GLY A 453 9.04 52.04 14.15
C GLY A 453 9.15 50.61 14.74
N GLU A 454 9.98 50.44 15.77
CA GLU A 454 10.05 49.25 16.64
C GLU A 454 9.39 49.54 18.00
N ARG A 455 8.81 48.52 18.67
CA ARG A 455 9.00 48.21 20.13
C ARG A 455 8.05 47.13 20.68
N ALA A 456 8.57 46.41 21.67
CA ALA A 456 7.88 45.75 22.79
C ALA A 456 8.60 46.23 24.09
N PRO A 457 8.08 46.08 25.35
CA PRO A 457 7.45 44.85 25.89
C PRO A 457 6.27 45.03 26.90
N GLN A 458 5.83 43.88 27.43
CA GLN A 458 5.10 43.48 28.68
C GLN A 458 5.04 44.43 29.92
N PRO A 459 4.28 44.13 31.02
CA PRO A 459 3.23 43.10 31.29
C PRO A 459 1.98 43.59 32.14
N ALA A 460 1.15 42.62 32.58
CA ALA A 460 0.18 42.66 33.72
C ALA A 460 -1.17 43.39 33.50
N ALA A 461 -2.26 43.16 34.27
CA ALA A 461 -2.46 42.37 35.50
C ALA A 461 -3.78 41.54 35.50
N ALA A 462 -4.17 40.96 36.64
CA ALA A 462 -5.18 39.88 36.74
C ALA A 462 -6.52 40.26 37.41
N ALA A 463 -7.54 39.42 37.21
CA ALA A 463 -8.73 39.33 38.07
C ALA A 463 -9.18 37.87 38.26
N ARG A 464 -9.48 37.49 39.51
CA ARG A 464 -10.32 36.33 39.90
C ARG A 464 -11.71 36.93 40.32
N SER A 465 -12.80 36.23 40.64
CA SER A 465 -13.05 34.83 41.05
C SER A 465 -14.55 34.47 40.97
N THR A 466 -14.88 33.19 40.72
CA THR A 466 -15.98 32.33 41.25
C THR A 466 -17.12 32.90 42.14
N PRO A 467 -18.24 32.15 42.34
CA PRO A 467 -18.97 31.21 41.46
C PRO A 467 -20.51 31.42 41.54
N TRP A 468 -21.33 30.55 40.94
CA TRP A 468 -22.73 30.36 41.35
C TRP A 468 -23.08 28.87 41.49
N GLN A 469 -23.86 28.53 42.53
CA GLN A 469 -24.38 27.17 42.79
C GLN A 469 -25.90 27.18 42.76
N GLY A 470 -26.50 26.12 42.21
CA GLY A 470 -27.92 25.81 42.38
C GLY A 470 -28.09 24.34 42.77
N ARG A 471 -28.46 24.08 44.03
CA ARG A 471 -28.84 22.76 44.55
C ARG A 471 -30.22 22.84 45.19
N CYS A 472 -31.01 21.78 45.01
CA CYS A 472 -32.14 21.26 45.81
C CYS A 472 -33.05 20.45 44.86
N SER A 473 -33.57 19.26 45.15
CA SER A 473 -33.38 18.31 46.28
C SER A 473 -33.72 16.89 45.80
N GLY A 474 -33.29 15.85 46.52
CA GLY A 474 -33.77 14.46 46.34
C GLY A 474 -35.04 14.17 47.19
N PRO A 475 -35.29 12.91 47.63
CA PRO A 475 -34.40 11.74 47.53
C PRO A 475 -35.08 10.32 47.45
N LEU A 476 -34.24 9.27 47.58
CA LEU A 476 -34.47 7.90 48.10
C LEU A 476 -35.03 6.74 47.21
N ARG A 477 -34.19 5.67 47.15
CA ARG A 477 -34.46 4.20 47.13
C ARG A 477 -35.16 3.58 45.90
N GLY A 478 -34.82 2.34 45.48
CA GLY A 478 -33.69 1.48 45.88
C GLY A 478 -33.86 -0.04 45.57
N GLN A 479 -32.82 -0.83 45.92
CA GLN A 479 -32.74 -2.31 45.94
C GLN A 479 -32.48 -3.07 44.62
N LEU A 480 -32.25 -4.38 44.76
CA LEU A 480 -31.38 -5.25 43.93
C LEU A 480 -31.91 -6.70 43.90
N MET A 481 -31.94 -7.33 42.72
CA MET A 481 -31.85 -8.80 42.49
C MET A 481 -32.99 -9.68 43.08
N PRO A 482 -33.03 -11.03 42.88
CA PRO A 482 -32.55 -11.87 41.76
C PRO A 482 -33.59 -12.87 41.18
N GLY A 483 -33.41 -13.30 39.93
CA GLY A 483 -33.72 -14.67 39.44
C GLY A 483 -35.19 -15.13 39.32
N GLY A 484 -35.37 -16.39 38.90
CA GLY A 484 -36.68 -17.06 38.74
C GLY A 484 -36.86 -17.76 37.38
N SER A 485 -37.68 -18.84 37.32
CA SER A 485 -37.90 -19.64 36.10
C SER A 485 -39.31 -20.27 36.06
N CYS A 486 -39.72 -20.74 34.88
CA CYS A 486 -40.85 -21.62 34.56
C CYS A 486 -42.30 -21.15 34.82
N CYS A 487 -43.09 -21.02 33.73
CA CYS A 487 -44.50 -21.44 33.53
C CYS A 487 -45.05 -20.81 32.23
N GLY A 488 -45.95 -21.41 31.43
CA GLY A 488 -46.49 -22.78 31.47
C GLY A 488 -47.85 -22.89 30.73
N LEU A 489 -48.07 -24.01 30.00
CA LEU A 489 -49.33 -24.48 29.37
C LEU A 489 -49.79 -23.82 28.03
N GLY A 490 -50.35 -24.67 27.15
CA GLY A 490 -51.04 -24.35 25.89
C GLY A 490 -52.53 -24.73 25.95
N PRO A 491 -53.18 -25.38 24.93
CA PRO A 491 -52.65 -25.99 23.70
C PRO A 491 -53.44 -25.63 22.39
N GLY A 492 -53.01 -26.21 21.25
CA GLY A 492 -53.76 -26.18 19.97
C GLY A 492 -53.33 -27.30 18.99
N GLN A 493 -54.31 -28.00 18.39
CA GLN A 493 -54.19 -29.16 17.49
C GLN A 493 -54.02 -28.79 15.99
N GLN A 494 -53.74 -29.67 15.01
CA GLN A 494 -52.91 -30.90 14.88
C GLN A 494 -52.91 -31.36 13.40
N GLY A 495 -51.74 -31.56 12.78
CA GLY A 495 -51.53 -32.48 11.64
C GLY A 495 -52.29 -32.23 10.31
N PRO A 496 -52.24 -33.17 9.33
CA PRO A 496 -51.51 -34.45 9.33
C PRO A 496 -50.34 -34.53 8.30
N THR A 497 -49.83 -35.73 8.07
CA THR A 497 -48.57 -36.06 7.37
C THR A 497 -48.71 -36.43 5.87
N ALA A 498 -47.58 -36.52 5.17
CA ALA A 498 -47.47 -36.88 3.75
C ALA A 498 -47.66 -38.38 3.43
N LEU A 499 -47.95 -38.71 2.15
CA LEU A 499 -47.40 -39.82 1.35
C LEU A 499 -48.09 -39.92 -0.04
N GLY A 500 -47.38 -40.39 -1.08
CA GLY A 500 -47.98 -41.04 -2.27
C GLY A 500 -47.98 -40.29 -3.62
N ASN A 501 -47.13 -40.75 -4.55
CA ASN A 501 -47.46 -40.91 -5.98
C ASN A 501 -48.38 -42.17 -6.15
N PRO A 502 -49.02 -42.51 -7.30
CA PRO A 502 -48.66 -42.18 -8.71
C PRO A 502 -49.85 -41.91 -9.71
N TRP A 503 -49.51 -41.69 -10.99
CA TRP A 503 -50.39 -41.57 -12.19
C TRP A 503 -51.35 -40.35 -12.21
N GLY A 504 -51.79 -39.82 -13.37
CA GLY A 504 -51.35 -40.05 -14.76
C GLY A 504 -52.47 -39.78 -15.79
N ARG A 505 -52.20 -38.89 -16.77
CA ARG A 505 -53.15 -38.34 -17.79
C ARG A 505 -54.19 -37.36 -17.22
N ASP A 506 -54.80 -36.47 -18.02
CA ASP A 506 -54.58 -36.15 -19.46
C ASP A 506 -53.94 -34.75 -19.64
#